data_AF-A0A7K2EDW4-F1
#
_entry.id   AF-A0A7K2EDW4-F1
#
_cell.length_a   1.000
_cell.length_b   1.000
_cell.length_c   1.000
_cell.angle_alpha   90.00
_cell.angle_beta   90.00
_cell.angle_gamma   90.00
#
_symmetry.space_group_name_H-M   'P 1'
#
loop_
_entity.id
_entity.type
_entity.pdbx_description
1 polymer ?
#
loop_
_entity_poly.entity_id
_entity_poly.type
_entity_poly.pdbx_seq_one_letter_code
_entity_poly.pdbx_strand_id
1 'polypeptide(L)' 'IVQGVDQVVPVDVYAPGCPPGPETLLHAILTLHGLIRSGELTRRREAAADAGAGIIVEQRDGQTATRMVVRPKRGRFGRG' A
#
# COMPACT_ATOMS: atom_id res chain seq x y z
N ILE A 1 -12.51 -16.48 7.97
CA ILE A 1 -12.02 -15.09 8.07
C ILE A 1 -10.80 -15.00 7.16
N VAL A 2 -10.84 -14.19 6.10
CA VAL A 2 -9.69 -14.03 5.19
C VAL A 2 -8.66 -13.13 5.87
N GLN A 3 -7.38 -13.51 5.88
CA GLN A 3 -6.29 -12.81 6.59
C GLN A 3 -5.77 -11.56 5.83
N GLY A 4 -6.70 -10.74 5.32
CA GLY A 4 -6.38 -9.57 4.52
C GLY A 4 -6.59 -9.78 3.02
N VAL A 5 -7.00 -8.71 2.34
CA VAL A 5 -7.27 -8.72 0.89
C VAL A 5 -6.02 -8.92 0.05
N ASP A 6 -4.84 -8.71 0.65
CA ASP A 6 -3.51 -8.85 0.05
C ASP A 6 -3.13 -10.28 -0.32
N GLN A 7 -3.86 -11.26 0.22
CA GLN A 7 -3.69 -12.68 -0.09
C GLN A 7 -4.46 -13.09 -1.35
N VAL A 8 -5.43 -12.29 -1.77
CA VAL A 8 -6.27 -12.56 -2.93
C VAL A 8 -5.85 -11.69 -4.11
N VAL A 9 -5.55 -10.42 -3.85
CA VAL A 9 -5.13 -9.46 -4.86
C VAL A 9 -3.91 -8.66 -4.41
N PRO A 10 -2.97 -8.32 -5.32
CA PRO A 10 -1.83 -7.49 -4.99
C PRO A 10 -2.29 -6.08 -4.61
N VAL A 11 -1.98 -5.65 -3.39
CA VAL A 11 -2.35 -4.31 -2.88
C VAL A 11 -1.20 -3.34 -3.09
N ASP A 12 -1.47 -2.25 -3.80
CA ASP A 12 -0.49 -1.20 -4.06
C ASP A 12 -0.37 -0.19 -2.91
N VAL A 13 -1.50 0.16 -2.27
CA VAL A 13 -1.54 1.15 -1.19
C VAL A 13 -2.46 0.69 -0.06
N TYR A 14 -2.01 0.83 1.19
CA TYR A 14 -2.80 0.66 2.39
C TYR A 14 -3.00 2.01 3.10
N ALA A 15 -4.26 2.32 3.42
CA ALA A 15 -4.62 3.44 4.29
C ALA A 15 -4.89 2.91 5.71
N PRO A 16 -4.09 3.30 6.72
CA PRO A 16 -4.33 2.90 8.11
C PRO A 16 -5.54 3.65 8.71
N GLY A 17 -6.29 2.94 9.56
CA GLY A 17 -7.46 3.47 10.27
C GLY A 17 -8.67 2.53 10.16
N CYS A 18 -9.61 2.60 11.11
CA CYS A 18 -10.81 1.76 11.12
C CYS A 18 -12.06 2.54 11.57
N PRO A 19 -12.76 3.22 10.63
CA PRO A 19 -12.36 3.53 9.25
C PRO A 19 -11.26 4.60 9.20
N PRO A 20 -10.45 4.67 8.12
CA PRO A 20 -9.56 5.80 7.92
C PRO A 20 -10.38 7.09 7.84
N GLY A 21 -9.89 8.15 8.48
CA GLY A 21 -10.53 9.46 8.36
C GLY A 21 -10.40 10.01 6.93
N PRO A 22 -11.23 11.01 6.60
CA PRO A 22 -11.28 11.55 5.25
C PRO A 22 -9.93 12.15 4.81
N GLU A 23 -9.14 12.72 5.73
CA GLU A 23 -7.84 13.30 5.43
C GLU A 23 -6.80 12.23 5.05
N THR A 24 -6.72 11.13 5.80
CA THR A 24 -5.85 9.99 5.48
C THR A 24 -6.25 9.34 4.16
N LEU A 25 -7.55 9.14 3.93
CA LEU A 25 -8.02 8.53 2.69
C LEU A 25 -7.68 9.39 1.47
N LEU A 26 -7.94 10.70 1.54
CA LEU A 26 -7.62 11.62 0.45
C LEU A 26 -6.10 11.68 0.22
N HIS A 27 -5.31 11.70 1.30
CA HIS A 27 -3.86 11.67 1.19
C HIS A 27 -3.35 10.39 0.51
N ALA A 28 -3.94 9.23 0.83
CA ALA A 28 -3.57 7.96 0.21
C ALA A 28 -3.83 7.97 -1.30
N ILE A 29 -4.99 8.49 -1.72
CA ILE A 29 -5.36 8.64 -3.13
C ILE A 29 -4.39 9.58 -3.85
N LEU A 30 -4.07 10.74 -3.27
CA LEU A 30 -3.15 11.71 -3.88
C LEU A 30 -1.72 11.18 -3.97
N THR A 31 -1.29 10.42 -2.97
CA THR A 31 0.02 9.76 -2.97
C THR A 31 0.12 8.73 -4.09
N LEU A 32 -0.91 7.89 -4.24
CA LEU A 32 -0.99 6.94 -5.35
C LEU A 32 -0.92 7.64 -6.71
N HIS A 33 -1.68 8.72 -6.90
CA HIS A 33 -1.65 9.50 -8.13
C HIS A 33 -0.25 10.08 -8.42
N GLY A 34 0.45 10.57 -7.39
CA GLY A 34 1.82 11.06 -7.53
C GLY A 34 2.79 9.96 -8.00
N LEU A 35 2.67 8.75 -7.45
CA LEU A 35 3.52 7.61 -7.78
C LEU A 35 3.24 7.03 -9.17
N ILE A 36 1.98 7.08 -9.61
CA ILE A 36 1.61 6.75 -10.99
C ILE A 36 2.23 7.78 -11.95
N ARG A 37 2.07 9.08 -11.64
CA ARG A 37 2.60 10.15 -12.49
C ARG A 37 4.13 10.15 -12.60
N SER A 38 4.83 9.82 -11.51
CA SER A 38 6.30 9.73 -11.52
C SER A 38 6.83 8.44 -12.15
N GLY A 39 5.96 7.45 -12.41
CA GLY A 39 6.35 6.11 -12.86
C GLY A 39 7.01 5.25 -11.78
N GLU A 40 7.14 5.76 -10.55
CA GLU A 40 7.73 5.04 -9.42
C GLU A 40 6.91 3.78 -9.06
N LEU A 41 5.59 3.84 -9.21
CA LEU A 41 4.73 2.68 -8.95
C LEU A 41 5.05 1.52 -9.90
N THR A 42 5.21 1.82 -11.18
CA THR A 42 5.53 0.83 -12.23
C THR A 42 6.88 0.19 -11.96
N ARG A 43 7.91 1.01 -11.66
CA ARG A 43 9.26 0.51 -11.32
C ARG A 43 9.25 -0.43 -10.13
N ARG A 44 8.46 -0.12 -9.10
CA ARG A 44 8.31 -0.98 -7.92
C ARG A 44 7.62 -2.30 -8.24
N ARG A 45 6.59 -2.28 -9.08
CA ARG A 45 5.88 -3.49 -9.51
C ARG A 45 6.79 -4.42 -10.32
N GLU A 46 7.57 -3.86 -11.25
CA GLU A 46 8.59 -4.60 -12.02
C GLU A 46 9.63 -5.25 -11.09
N ALA A 47 10.13 -4.52 -10.10
CA ALA A 47 11.08 -5.04 -9.12
C ALA A 47 10.47 -6.09 -8.17
N ALA A 48 9.15 -6.09 -7.98
CA ALA A 48 8.44 -6.94 -7.03
C ALA A 48 7.76 -8.17 -7.67
N ALA A 49 8.01 -8.46 -8.94
CA ALA A 49 7.48 -9.64 -9.67
C ALA A 49 5.97 -9.82 -9.47
N ASP A 50 5.20 -8.78 -9.80
CA ASP A 50 3.72 -8.73 -9.70
C ASP A 50 3.14 -8.71 -8.27
N ALA A 51 3.98 -8.65 -7.23
CA ALA A 51 3.51 -8.24 -5.91
C ALA A 51 3.16 -6.75 -5.91
N GLY A 52 2.05 -6.38 -5.24
CA GLY A 52 1.63 -5.00 -5.12
C GLY A 52 2.70 -4.12 -4.45
N ALA A 53 2.68 -2.82 -4.74
CA ALA A 53 3.69 -1.89 -4.23
C ALA A 53 3.72 -1.78 -2.69
N GLY A 54 2.66 -2.21 -2.00
CA GLY A 54 2.62 -2.39 -0.55
C GLY A 54 2.79 -1.11 0.26
N ILE A 55 2.52 0.06 -0.33
CA ILE A 55 2.83 1.36 0.24
C ILE A 55 1.84 1.68 1.36
N ILE A 56 2.33 1.93 2.57
CA ILE A 56 1.49 2.30 3.70
C ILE A 56 1.57 3.81 3.84
N VAL A 57 0.42 4.46 3.82
CA VAL A 57 0.32 5.92 3.88
C VAL A 57 0.30 6.35 5.34
N GLU A 58 0.97 7.45 5.66
CA GLU A 58 0.96 8.01 7.02
C GLU A 58 -0.46 8.45 7.39
N GLN A 59 -0.91 8.09 8.60
CA GLN A 59 -2.21 8.49 9.10
C GLN A 59 -2.20 10.00 9.41
N ARG A 60 -3.17 10.74 8.87
CA ARG A 60 -3.29 12.20 9.01
C ARG A 60 -4.43 12.65 9.93
N ASP A 61 -5.17 11.71 10.50
CA ASP A 61 -6.38 11.99 11.30
C ASP A 61 -6.12 12.02 12.82
N GLY A 62 -4.87 12.28 13.24
CA GLY A 62 -4.53 12.45 14.66
C GLY A 62 -4.49 11.18 15.52
N GLN A 63 -4.79 9.99 14.99
CA GLN A 63 -4.45 8.73 15.66
C GLN A 63 -3.04 8.32 15.22
N THR A 64 -2.08 8.47 16.13
CA THR A 64 -0.70 8.04 15.90
C THR A 64 -0.65 6.52 15.79
N ALA A 65 -0.50 5.99 14.58
CA ALA A 65 -0.08 4.61 14.38
C ALA A 65 1.19 4.59 13.52
N THR A 66 2.32 4.65 14.23
CA THR A 66 3.65 4.11 13.90
C THR A 66 4.01 4.06 12.41
N ARG A 67 4.83 5.02 11.98
CA ARG A 67 5.71 4.98 10.79
C ARG A 67 6.06 3.55 10.38
N MET A 68 5.31 2.97 9.46
CA MET A 68 5.56 1.61 8.98
C MET A 68 6.46 1.72 7.75
N VAL A 69 7.76 1.60 7.97
CA VAL A 69 8.74 1.46 6.88
C VAL A 69 8.43 0.15 6.17
N VAL A 70 7.80 0.26 5.00
CA VAL A 70 7.47 -0.89 4.16
C VAL A 70 8.76 -1.48 3.61
N ARG A 71 9.11 -2.67 4.12
CA ARG A 71 10.00 -3.58 3.42
C ARG A 71 9.21 -4.24 2.30
N PRO A 72 9.76 -4.35 1.07
CA PRO A 72 9.09 -5.10 0.01
C PRO A 72 8.83 -6.53 0.51
N LYS A 73 7.55 -6.91 0.61
CA LYS A 73 7.15 -8.27 0.99
C LYS A 73 7.54 -9.14 -0.20
N ARG A 74 8.67 -9.87 -0.10
CA ARG A 74 9.10 -10.84 -1.12
C ARG A 74 7.89 -11.69 -1.50
N GLY A 75 7.48 -11.62 -2.77
CA GLY A 75 6.31 -12.28 -3.30
C GLY A 75 6.23 -13.73 -2.86
N ARG A 76 5.15 -14.07 -2.15
CA ARG A 76 4.66 -15.44 -2.00
C ARG A 76 3.38 -15.54 -2.82
N PHE A 77 3.46 -15.23 -4.11
CA PHE A 77 2.40 -15.51 -5.06
C PHE A 77 3.03 -16.42 -6.12
N GLY A 78 2.61 -17.68 -6.18
CA GLY A 78 2.99 -18.62 -7.25
C GLY A 78 4.17 -19.57 -7.01
N ARG A 79 4.20 -20.32 -5.89
CA ARG A 79 4.83 -21.66 -5.91
C ARG A 79 3.76 -22.71 -5.61
N GLY A 80 3.17 -23.22 -6.68
CA GLY A 80 2.10 -24.20 -6.72
C GLY A 80 1.53 -24.21 -8.13
#